data_AF-A0A9E0ZLC2-F1
#
_entry.id   AF-A0A9E0ZLC2-F1
#
_cell.length_a   1.000
_cell.length_b   1.000
_cell.length_c   1.000
_cell.angle_alpha   90.00
_cell.angle_beta   90.00
_cell.angle_gamma   90.00
#
_symmetry.space_group_name_H-M   'P 1'
#
loop_
_entity.id
_entity.type
_entity.pdbx_description
1 polymer ?
#
loop_
_entity_poly.entity_id
_entity_poly.type
_entity_poly.pdbx_seq_one_letter_code
_entity_poly.pdbx_strand_id
1 'polypeptide(L)'
;MANIMDCLVPISLFNKGQATKIFNRLRETKELFVLKNNQPSAVILSPEEYTRLTEIEENYMLLLEATNRLEENGTKPAVPMESVMADLGISEKDLEGAEEVEIE
;
A
#
# COMPACT_ATOMS: atom_id res chain seq x y z
N MET A 1 -15.08 17.00 5.91
CA MET A 1 -15.18 16.19 4.67
C MET A 1 -15.06 17.16 3.51
N ALA A 2 -14.14 16.92 2.57
CA ALA A 2 -14.03 17.74 1.37
C ALA A 2 -15.34 17.64 0.56
N ASN A 3 -15.83 18.75 0.04
CA ASN A 3 -16.99 18.72 -0.84
C ASN A 3 -16.58 18.06 -2.16
N ILE A 4 -17.42 17.20 -2.73
CA ILE A 4 -17.13 16.52 -4.00
C ILE A 4 -16.84 17.52 -5.13
N MET A 5 -17.45 18.72 -5.07
CA MET A 5 -17.18 19.81 -6.01
C MET A 5 -15.74 20.33 -5.92
N ASP A 6 -15.13 20.27 -4.73
CA ASP A 6 -13.73 20.66 -4.49
C ASP A 6 -12.75 19.61 -5.02
N CYS A 7 -13.21 18.41 -5.36
CA CYS A 7 -12.36 17.39 -5.97
C CYS A 7 -12.31 17.50 -7.51
N LEU A 8 -13.26 18.21 -8.14
CA LEU A 8 -13.35 18.27 -9.61
C LEU A 8 -12.46 19.38 -10.21
N VAL A 9 -11.64 19.04 -11.20
CA VAL A 9 -10.72 19.97 -11.90
C VAL A 9 -10.94 19.89 -13.41
N PRO A 10 -11.49 20.93 -14.07
CA PRO A 10 -11.46 21.00 -15.53
C PRO A 10 -10.04 21.01 -16.07
N ILE A 11 -9.75 20.19 -17.08
CA ILE A 11 -8.41 20.06 -17.69
C ILE A 11 -7.87 21.39 -18.24
N SER A 12 -8.76 22.34 -18.57
CA SER A 12 -8.38 23.67 -19.05
C SER A 12 -7.69 24.53 -17.98
N LEU A 13 -7.81 24.21 -16.69
CA LEU A 13 -7.13 24.94 -15.61
C LEU A 13 -5.61 24.68 -15.58
N PHE A 14 -5.16 23.50 -16.05
CA PHE A 14 -3.74 23.19 -16.16
C PHE A 14 -3.04 24.11 -17.18
N ASN A 15 -3.71 24.41 -18.28
CA ASN A 15 -3.19 25.26 -19.36
C ASN A 15 -3.20 26.77 -19.03
N LYS A 16 -3.85 27.18 -17.93
CA LYS A 16 -4.01 28.60 -17.54
C LYS A 16 -3.06 29.03 -16.41
N GLY A 17 -1.98 28.27 -16.17
CA GLY A 17 -1.03 28.57 -15.10
C GLY A 17 -1.58 28.39 -13.69
N GLN A 18 -2.67 27.63 -13.51
CA GLN A 18 -3.30 27.41 -12.19
C GLN A 18 -2.80 26.14 -11.48
N ALA A 19 -1.70 25.54 -11.96
CA ALA A 19 -1.13 24.32 -11.39
C ALA A 19 -0.89 24.43 -9.88
N THR A 20 -0.32 25.53 -9.41
CA THR A 20 -0.07 25.76 -7.97
C THR A 20 -1.35 25.69 -7.14
N LYS A 21 -2.46 26.26 -7.62
CA LYS A 21 -3.75 26.21 -6.92
C LYS A 21 -4.31 24.79 -6.87
N ILE A 22 -4.17 24.05 -7.96
CA ILE A 22 -4.59 22.64 -8.06
C ILE A 22 -3.84 21.80 -7.01
N PHE A 23 -2.50 21.91 -6.96
CA PHE A 23 -1.70 21.14 -6.00
C PHE A 23 -1.87 21.59 -4.55
N ASN A 24 -2.16 22.87 -4.28
CA ASN A 24 -2.54 23.31 -2.94
C ASN A 24 -3.84 22.64 -2.49
N ARG A 25 -4.84 22.57 -3.37
CA ARG A 25 -6.10 21.89 -3.07
C ARG A 25 -5.91 20.38 -2.89
N LEU A 26 -5.03 19.76 -3.67
CA LEU A 26 -4.69 18.34 -3.54
C LEU A 26 -4.12 18.00 -2.17
N ARG A 27 -3.35 18.90 -1.53
CA ARG A 27 -2.83 18.68 -0.17
C ARG A 27 -3.93 18.55 0.88
N GLU A 28 -5.04 19.25 0.71
CA GLU A 28 -6.17 19.21 1.65
C GLU A 28 -7.17 18.09 1.32
N THR A 29 -7.45 17.90 0.03
CA THR A 29 -8.46 16.95 -0.46
C THR A 29 -7.93 15.53 -0.66
N LYS A 30 -6.60 15.37 -0.80
CA LYS A 30 -5.86 14.13 -1.10
C LYS A 30 -6.10 13.51 -2.47
N GLU A 31 -7.26 13.77 -3.08
CA GLU A 31 -7.65 13.26 -4.41
C GLU A 31 -8.36 14.34 -5.22
N LEU A 32 -8.03 14.43 -6.51
CA LEU A 32 -8.71 15.29 -7.49
C LEU A 32 -9.06 14.52 -8.77
N PHE A 33 -10.27 14.74 -9.29
CA PHE A 33 -10.76 14.18 -10.54
C PHE A 33 -10.64 15.20 -11.67
N VAL A 34 -9.85 14.87 -12.69
CA VAL A 34 -9.65 15.72 -13.86
C VAL A 34 -10.75 15.47 -14.88
N LEU A 35 -11.44 16.53 -15.28
CA LEU A 35 -12.54 16.50 -16.24
C LEU A 35 -12.12 17.05 -17.60
N LYS A 36 -12.40 16.32 -18.68
CA LYS A 36 -12.32 16.79 -20.07
C LYS A 36 -13.70 16.72 -20.69
N ASN A 37 -14.23 17.83 -21.21
CA ASN A 37 -15.60 17.91 -21.72
C ASN A 37 -16.65 17.39 -20.72
N ASN A 38 -16.50 17.74 -19.44
CA ASN A 38 -17.34 17.29 -18.31
C ASN A 38 -17.33 15.78 -18.04
N GLN A 39 -16.39 15.02 -18.62
CA GLN A 39 -16.20 13.60 -18.33
C GLN A 39 -14.89 13.38 -17.57
N PRO A 40 -14.86 12.50 -16.54
CA PRO A 40 -13.63 12.10 -15.88
C PRO A 40 -12.62 11.53 -16.87
N SER A 41 -11.40 12.03 -16.83
CA SER A 41 -10.32 11.63 -17.74
C SER A 41 -9.06 11.17 -17.01
N ALA A 42 -8.85 11.61 -15.77
CA ALA A 42 -7.73 11.19 -14.92
C ALA A 42 -8.05 11.47 -13.44
N VAL A 43 -7.27 10.85 -12.55
CA VAL A 43 -7.25 11.13 -11.12
C VAL A 43 -5.85 11.61 -10.76
N ILE A 44 -5.76 12.57 -9.83
CA ILE A 44 -4.51 13.03 -9.24
C ILE A 44 -4.59 12.74 -7.76
N LEU A 45 -3.59 12.04 -7.24
CA LEU A 45 -3.47 11.69 -5.82
C LEU A 45 -2.33 12.47 -5.20
N SER A 46 -2.50 12.86 -3.93
CA SER A 46 -1.36 13.29 -3.13
C SER A 46 -0.40 12.10 -2.95
N PRO A 47 0.91 12.35 -2.79
CA PRO A 47 1.86 11.26 -2.53
C PRO A 47 1.47 10.40 -1.32
N GLU A 48 0.98 11.03 -0.24
CA GLU A 48 0.49 10.33 0.96
C GLU A 48 -0.67 9.38 0.64
N GLU A 49 -1.63 9.82 -0.18
CA GLU A 49 -2.78 8.99 -0.55
C GLU A 49 -2.39 7.86 -1.50
N TYR A 50 -1.47 8.13 -2.42
CA TYR A 50 -0.90 7.10 -3.29
C TYR A 50 -0.21 6.00 -2.47
N THR A 51 0.68 6.38 -1.54
CA THR A 51 1.36 5.43 -0.63
C THR A 51 0.35 4.63 0.18
N ARG A 52 -0.66 5.29 0.78
CA ARG A 52 -1.71 4.60 1.55
C ARG A 52 -2.45 3.56 0.73
N LEU A 53 -2.80 3.87 -0.52
CA LEU A 53 -3.51 2.93 -1.40
C LEU A 53 -2.62 1.74 -1.78
N THR A 54 -1.33 1.98 -2.05
CA THR A 54 -0.35 0.91 -2.30
C THR A 54 -0.18 0.01 -1.08
N GLU A 55 -0.01 0.57 0.11
CA GLU A 55 0.10 -0.20 1.36
C GLU A 55 -1.16 -1.04 1.62
N ILE A 56 -2.35 -0.50 1.33
CA ILE A 56 -3.61 -1.25 1.46
C ILE A 56 -3.64 -2.42 0.48
N GLU A 57 -3.22 -2.23 -0.78
CA GLU A 57 -3.14 -3.30 -1.78
C GLU A 57 -2.18 -4.41 -1.33
N GLU A 58 -0.97 -4.05 -0.89
CA GLU A 58 0.03 -5.00 -0.39
C GLU A 58 -0.48 -5.79 0.81
N ASN A 59 -1.05 -5.10 1.80
CA ASN A 59 -1.62 -5.74 2.98
C ASN A 59 -2.80 -6.66 2.62
N TYR A 60 -3.62 -6.28 1.64
CA TYR A 60 -4.72 -7.11 1.18
C TYR A 60 -4.21 -8.40 0.50
N MET A 61 -3.15 -8.30 -0.31
CA MET A 61 -2.52 -9.46 -0.91
C MET A 61 -1.92 -10.41 0.14
N LEU A 62 -1.26 -9.87 1.17
CA LEU A 62 -0.75 -10.65 2.30
C LEU A 62 -1.87 -11.33 3.09
N LEU A 63 -2.98 -10.63 3.33
CA LEU A 63 -4.15 -11.19 4.00
C LEU A 63 -4.74 -12.36 3.19
N LEU A 64 -4.92 -12.19 1.88
CA LEU A 64 -5.44 -13.22 1.00
C LEU A 64 -4.55 -14.47 1.03
N GLU A 65 -3.23 -14.29 0.92
CA GLU A 65 -2.26 -15.37 0.99
C GLU A 65 -2.30 -16.08 2.35
N ALA A 66 -2.37 -15.34 3.45
CA ALA A 66 -2.50 -15.92 4.78
C ALA A 66 -3.79 -16.72 4.93
N THR A 67 -4.92 -16.21 4.42
CA THR A 67 -6.20 -16.92 4.40
C THR A 67 -6.09 -18.21 3.59
N ASN A 68 -5.53 -18.17 2.38
CA ASN A 68 -5.34 -19.36 1.54
C ASN A 68 -4.50 -20.42 2.25
N ARG A 69 -3.37 -20.02 2.87
CA ARG A 69 -2.50 -20.94 3.63
C ARG A 69 -3.23 -21.58 4.81
N LEU A 70 -4.04 -20.81 5.53
CA LEU A 70 -4.82 -21.34 6.65
C LEU A 70 -5.90 -22.32 6.17
N GLU A 71 -6.56 -22.03 5.06
CA GLU A 71 -7.55 -22.93 4.44
C GLU A 71 -6.90 -24.24 3.98
N GLU A 72 -5.75 -24.17 3.27
CA GLU A 72 -5.00 -25.34 2.80
C GLU A 72 -4.36 -26.15 3.94
N ASN A 73 -3.99 -25.49 5.03
CA ASN A 73 -3.50 -26.15 6.24
C ASN A 73 -4.64 -26.89 6.95
N GLY A 74 -5.85 -26.33 6.95
CA GLY A 74 -7.02 -26.89 7.63
C GLY A 74 -6.74 -27.07 9.12
N THR A 75 -6.80 -28.31 9.59
CA THR A 75 -6.56 -28.66 11.00
C THR A 75 -5.20 -29.31 11.26
N LYS A 76 -4.26 -29.26 10.29
CA LYS A 76 -2.91 -29.80 10.48
C LYS A 76 -2.22 -29.05 11.63
N PRO A 77 -1.54 -29.76 12.54
CA PRO A 77 -0.81 -29.13 13.64
C PRO A 77 0.35 -28.29 13.10
N ALA A 78 0.72 -27.25 13.84
CA ALA A 78 1.94 -26.51 13.56
C ALA A 78 3.17 -27.42 13.73
N VAL A 79 4.23 -27.14 12.96
CA VAL A 79 5.51 -27.84 13.08
C VAL A 79 6.38 -27.11 14.11
N PRO A 80 6.95 -27.81 15.11
CA PRO A 80 7.89 -27.21 16.06
C PRO A 80 9.12 -26.64 15.35
N MET A 81 9.64 -25.53 15.87
CA MET A 81 10.82 -24.86 15.30
C MET A 81 12.04 -25.80 15.27
N GLU A 82 12.23 -26.61 16.30
CA GLU A 82 13.35 -27.55 16.42
C GLU A 82 13.35 -28.58 15.28
N SER A 83 12.17 -29.07 14.91
CA SER A 83 12.02 -30.00 13.78
C SER A 83 12.39 -29.33 12.45
N VAL A 84 11.91 -28.10 12.24
CA VAL A 84 12.24 -27.32 11.02
C VAL A 84 13.74 -27.03 10.94
N MET A 85 14.37 -26.66 12.05
CA MET A 85 15.81 -26.39 12.11
C MET A 85 16.64 -27.65 11.82
N ALA A 86 16.27 -28.79 12.42
CA ALA A 86 16.92 -30.06 12.15
C ALA A 86 16.79 -30.47 10.68
N ASP A 87 15.60 -30.31 10.08
CA ASP A 87 15.34 -30.62 8.67
C ASP A 87 16.14 -29.71 7.72
N LEU A 88 16.36 -28.45 8.09
CA LEU A 88 17.17 -27.49 7.33
C LEU A 88 18.68 -27.58 7.64
N GLY A 89 19.09 -28.41 8.59
CA GLY A 89 20.49 -28.55 9.02
C GLY A 89 21.04 -27.31 9.73
N ILE A 90 20.18 -26.52 10.37
CA ILE A 90 20.54 -25.31 11.11
C ILE A 90 20.70 -25.67 12.59
N SER A 91 21.86 -25.37 13.16
CA SER A 91 22.14 -25.57 14.59
C SER A 91 21.97 -24.26 15.38
N GLU A 92 21.80 -24.36 16.71
CA GLU A 92 21.75 -23.17 17.58
C GLU A 92 23.01 -22.30 17.47
N LYS A 93 24.18 -22.91 17.28
CA LYS A 93 25.44 -22.18 17.10
C LYS A 93 25.45 -21.31 15.84
N ASP A 94 24.74 -21.74 14.79
CA ASP A 94 24.63 -20.97 13.57
C ASP A 94 23.78 -19.70 13.80
N LEU A 95 22.85 -19.72 14.76
CA LEU A 95 22.06 -18.56 15.15
C LEU A 95 22.83 -17.62 16.08
N GLU A 96 23.63 -18.14 17.01
CA GLU A 96 24.46 -17.33 17.93
C GLU A 96 25.51 -16.48 17.18
N GLY A 97 25.99 -16.97 16.03
CA GLY A 97 26.93 -16.26 15.17
C GLY A 97 26.29 -15.29 14.18
N ALA A 98 24.96 -15.20 14.13
CA ALA A 98 24.26 -14.27 13.25
C ALA A 98 24.42 -12.83 13.77
N GLU A 99 24.68 -11.90 12.84
CA GLU A 99 24.65 -10.46 13.18
C GLU A 99 23.26 -10.09 13.70
N GLU A 100 23.22 -9.28 14.76
CA GLU A 100 21.97 -8.66 15.20
C GLU A 100 21.43 -7.81 14.05
N VAL A 101 20.20 -8.10 13.64
CA VAL A 101 19.50 -7.31 12.64
C VAL A 101 19.07 -6.01 13.29
N GLU A 102 19.64 -4.88 12.86
CA GLU A 102 19.07 -3.57 13.16
C GLU A 102 17.72 -3.45 12.45
N ILE A 103 16.63 -3.46 13.21
CA ILE A 103 15.28 -3.22 12.70
C ILE A 103 15.00 -1.72 12.90
N GLU A 104 14.80 -1.00 11.79
CA GLU A 104 14.39 0.41 11.75
C GLU A 104 12.94 0.62 12.20
#